data_AF-A0A762AL62-F1
#
_entry.id   AF-A0A762AL62-F1
#
_cell.length_a   1.000
_cell.length_b   1.000
_cell.length_c   1.000
_cell.angle_alpha   90.00
_cell.angle_beta   90.00
_cell.angle_gamma   90.00
#
_symmetry.space_group_name_H-M   'P 1'
#
loop_
_entity.id
_entity.type
_entity.pdbx_description
1 polymer ?
#
loop_
_entity_poly.entity_id
_entity_poly.type
_entity_poly.pdbx_seq_one_letter_code
_entity_poly.pdbx_strand_id
1 'polypeptide(L)'
;MVLTRINNLPVPFGATVSSLTKPDNHSSFVGDAGQAWLTGLEKQGRLLVKWGPTAADRCQVSYRIPSSPSASGVEILHEQCQ
;
A
#
# COMPACT_ATOMS: atom_id res chain seq x y z
N MET A 1 3.00 -5.90 -1.30
CA MET A 1 3.47 -5.06 -0.18
C MET A 1 2.76 -5.47 1.09
N VAL A 2 3.38 -5.30 2.25
CA VAL A 2 2.82 -5.54 3.58
C VAL A 2 2.69 -4.21 4.30
N LEU A 3 1.46 -3.87 4.72
CA LEU A 3 1.12 -2.58 5.32
C LEU A 3 0.82 -2.72 6.81
N THR A 4 1.54 -1.97 7.63
CA THR A 4 1.34 -1.89 9.07
C THR A 4 0.91 -0.49 9.48
N ARG A 5 -0.02 -0.37 10.42
CA ARG A 5 -0.40 0.91 11.03
C ARG A 5 0.68 1.35 12.03
N ILE A 6 0.65 2.63 12.42
CA ILE A 6 1.62 3.20 13.38
C ILE A 6 1.67 2.47 14.74
N ASN A 7 0.59 1.79 15.12
CA ASN A 7 0.53 0.95 16.33
C ASN A 7 1.05 -0.48 16.12
N ASN A 8 1.77 -0.73 15.03
CA ASN A 8 2.32 -2.04 14.63
C ASN A 8 1.26 -3.13 14.36
N LEU A 9 -0.02 -2.78 14.29
CA LEU A 9 -1.06 -3.70 13.84
C LEU A 9 -1.15 -3.69 12.31
N PRO A 10 -1.50 -4.82 11.67
CA PRO A 10 -1.79 -4.83 10.25
C PRO A 10 -2.87 -3.81 9.89
N VAL A 11 -2.80 -3.27 8.67
CA VAL A 11 -3.94 -2.55 8.08
C VAL A 11 -5.13 -3.52 7.96
N PRO A 12 -6.37 -3.08 8.25
CA PRO A 12 -7.53 -3.97 8.20
C PRO A 12 -7.76 -4.61 6.84
N PHE A 13 -8.24 -5.86 6.86
CA PHE A 13 -8.73 -6.56 5.68
C PHE A 13 -9.82 -5.73 4.98
N GLY A 14 -9.80 -5.71 3.64
CA GLY A 14 -10.75 -4.96 2.81
C GLY A 14 -10.45 -3.47 2.70
N ALA A 15 -9.38 -2.96 3.33
CA ALA A 15 -8.94 -1.59 3.08
C ALA A 15 -8.60 -1.41 1.60
N THR A 16 -9.00 -0.28 1.02
CA THR A 16 -8.67 0.08 -0.35
C THR A 16 -7.33 0.82 -0.38
N VAL A 17 -6.50 0.52 -1.38
CA VAL A 17 -5.21 1.17 -1.62
C VAL A 17 -5.28 1.85 -2.98
N SER A 18 -5.06 3.16 -3.04
CA SER A 18 -5.05 3.91 -4.29
C SER A 18 -3.84 4.83 -4.42
N SER A 19 -3.39 5.09 -5.65
CA SER A 19 -2.35 6.10 -5.88
C SER A 19 -2.88 7.51 -5.60
N LEU A 20 -2.13 8.32 -4.83
CA LEU A 20 -2.49 9.72 -4.61
C LEU A 20 -2.37 10.59 -5.88
N THR A 21 -1.52 10.19 -6.84
CA THR A 21 -1.30 10.95 -8.07
C THR A 21 -2.14 10.46 -9.24
N LYS A 22 -2.54 9.17 -9.22
CA LYS A 22 -3.30 8.51 -10.29
C LYS A 22 -4.37 7.56 -9.69
N PRO A 23 -5.36 8.08 -8.96
CA PRO A 23 -6.29 7.27 -8.17
C PRO A 23 -7.12 6.28 -9.01
N ASP A 24 -7.44 6.63 -10.25
CA ASP A 24 -8.27 5.78 -11.13
C ASP A 24 -7.50 4.60 -11.76
N ASN A 25 -6.16 4.67 -11.78
CA ASN A 25 -5.35 3.68 -12.49
C ASN A 25 -4.86 2.54 -11.59
N HIS A 26 -4.62 2.81 -10.31
CA HIS A 26 -4.02 1.84 -9.40
C HIS A 26 -4.86 1.76 -8.13
N SER A 27 -5.85 0.87 -8.14
CA SER A 27 -6.65 0.51 -6.98
C SER A 27 -6.46 -0.97 -6.65
N SER A 28 -6.19 -1.27 -5.38
CA SER A 28 -6.08 -2.62 -4.85
C SER A 28 -6.74 -2.69 -3.48
N PHE A 29 -6.74 -3.88 -2.89
CA PHE A 29 -7.28 -4.14 -1.57
C PHE A 29 -6.25 -4.82 -0.67
N VAL A 30 -6.38 -4.56 0.62
CA VAL A 30 -5.61 -5.23 1.66
C VAL A 30 -6.28 -6.55 2.00
N GLY A 31 -5.59 -7.66 1.76
CA GLY A 31 -5.94 -9.00 2.21
C GLY A 31 -5.42 -9.29 3.61
N ASP A 32 -5.23 -10.57 3.90
CA ASP A 32 -4.80 -11.02 5.22
C ASP A 32 -3.42 -10.48 5.60
N ALA A 33 -3.22 -10.30 6.91
CA ALA A 33 -1.97 -9.79 7.49
C ALA A 33 -1.46 -8.47 6.90
N GLY A 34 -2.35 -7.63 6.35
CA GLY A 34 -1.97 -6.32 5.79
C GLY A 34 -1.39 -6.37 4.38
N GLN A 35 -1.53 -7.50 3.66
CA GLN A 35 -0.94 -7.66 2.34
C GLN A 35 -1.76 -6.97 1.25
N ALA A 36 -1.13 -6.18 0.40
CA ALA A 36 -1.74 -5.60 -0.81
C ALA A 36 -0.90 -5.91 -2.05
N TRP A 37 -1.56 -6.35 -3.12
CA TRP A 37 -0.95 -6.67 -4.41
C TRP A 37 -1.17 -5.51 -5.38
N LEU A 38 -0.08 -4.91 -5.85
CA LEU A 38 -0.13 -3.68 -6.64
C LEU A 38 0.69 -3.89 -7.91
N THR A 39 0.14 -3.49 -9.05
CA THR A 39 0.79 -3.57 -10.37
C THR A 39 0.76 -2.20 -11.05
N GLY A 40 1.67 -1.97 -11.99
CA GLY A 40 1.72 -0.71 -12.75
C GLY A 40 2.23 0.51 -11.97
N LEU A 41 2.70 0.31 -10.73
CA LEU A 41 3.24 1.39 -9.91
C LEU A 41 4.49 2.03 -10.55
N GLU A 42 4.65 3.33 -10.30
CA GLU A 42 5.89 4.04 -10.61
C GLU A 42 7.00 3.58 -9.66
N LYS A 43 8.28 3.86 -9.99
CA LYS A 43 9.41 3.45 -9.13
C LYS A 43 9.34 4.00 -7.71
N GLN A 44 8.64 5.11 -7.50
CA GLN A 44 8.38 5.67 -6.18
C GLN A 44 7.09 6.48 -6.23
N GLY A 45 6.43 6.64 -5.09
CA GLY A 45 5.22 7.43 -5.03
C GLY A 45 4.57 7.41 -3.66
N ARG A 46 3.32 7.85 -3.61
CA ARG A 46 2.50 7.82 -2.41
C ARG A 46 1.15 7.15 -2.67
N LEU A 47 0.74 6.31 -1.73
CA LEU A 47 -0.52 5.60 -1.75
C LEU A 47 -1.41 6.12 -0.62
N LEU A 48 -2.71 6.16 -0.86
CA LEU A 48 -3.75 6.39 0.11
C LEU A 48 -4.40 5.05 0.45
N VAL A 49 -4.45 4.72 1.72
CA VAL A 49 -5.06 3.50 2.24
C VAL A 49 -6.27 3.88 3.06
N LYS A 50 -7.43 3.29 2.79
CA LYS A 50 -8.70 3.63 3.46
C LYS A 50 -9.49 2.38 3.83
N TRP A 51 -9.89 2.25 5.09
CA TRP A 51 -10.81 1.21 5.57
C TRP A 51 -12.11 1.78 6.14
N GLY A 52 -12.27 3.10 6.14
CA GLY A 52 -13.49 3.77 6.60
C GLY A 52 -13.57 5.22 6.14
N PRO A 53 -14.66 5.91 6.51
CA PRO A 53 -14.93 7.26 6.02
C PRO A 53 -14.15 8.35 6.78
N THR A 54 -13.71 8.08 8.01
CA THR A 54 -13.12 9.10 8.87
C THR A 54 -11.65 9.40 8.53
N ALA A 55 -11.08 10.43 9.15
CA ALA A 55 -9.65 10.69 9.06
C ALA A 55 -8.80 9.66 9.82
N ALA A 56 -9.36 9.05 10.87
CA ALA A 56 -8.69 7.97 11.60
C ALA A 56 -8.69 6.64 10.84
N ASP A 57 -9.62 6.49 9.87
CA ASP A 57 -9.77 5.27 9.08
C ASP A 57 -9.05 5.29 7.72
N ARG A 58 -8.02 6.13 7.63
CA ARG A 58 -7.16 6.25 6.47
C ARG A 58 -5.73 6.54 6.90
N CYS A 59 -4.80 6.20 6.04
CA CYS A 59 -3.39 6.56 6.18
C CYS A 59 -2.72 6.68 4.81
N GLN A 60 -1.53 7.26 4.78
CA GLN A 60 -0.70 7.38 3.60
C GLN A 60 0.57 6.54 3.74
N VAL A 61 1.03 6.04 2.60
CA VAL A 61 2.26 5.25 2.50
C VAL A 61 3.14 5.87 1.44
N SER A 62 4.39 6.17 1.77
CA SER A 62 5.40 6.49 0.76
C SER A 62 6.16 5.21 0.45
N TYR A 63 6.35 4.90 -0.83
CA TYR A 63 7.05 3.69 -1.26
C TYR A 63 8.14 4.02 -2.26
N ARG A 64 9.17 3.17 -2.29
CA ARG A 64 10.22 3.19 -3.31
C ARG A 64 10.57 1.75 -3.69
N ILE A 65 10.37 1.42 -4.96
CA ILE A 65 10.71 0.13 -5.54
C ILE A 65 12.24 0.10 -5.79
N PRO A 66 12.96 -0.92 -5.30
CA PRO A 66 14.39 -1.10 -5.56
C PRO A 66 14.71 -1.07 -7.06
N SER A 67 15.84 -0.48 -7.43
CA SER A 67 16.31 -0.46 -8.83
C SER A 67 16.84 -1.81 -9.31
N SER A 68 17.21 -2.70 -8.38
CA SER A 68 17.59 -4.09 -8.64
C SER A 68 16.38 -4.99 -8.40
N PRO A 69 15.61 -5.34 -9.44
CA PRO A 69 14.44 -6.19 -9.29
C PRO A 69 14.86 -7.60 -8.83
N SER A 70 14.03 -8.19 -7.98
CA SER A 70 14.09 -9.60 -7.64
C SER A 70 13.95 -10.46 -8.89
N ALA A 71 14.58 -11.63 -8.88
CA ALA A 71 14.48 -12.60 -9.98
C ALA A 71 13.03 -13.09 -10.22
N SER A 72 12.14 -12.91 -9.24
CA SER A 72 10.74 -13.30 -9.30
C SER A 72 9.84 -12.31 -10.06
N GLY A 73 10.32 -11.09 -10.32
CA GLY A 73 9.51 -10.02 -10.92
C GLY A 73 8.48 -9.40 -9.96
N VAL A 74 8.48 -9.82 -8.68
CA VAL A 74 7.58 -9.33 -7.64
C VAL A 74 8.39 -8.76 -6.49
N GLU A 75 8.26 -7.46 -6.25
CA GLU A 75 8.92 -6.79 -5.11
C GLU A 75 8.05 -6.83 -3.86
N ILE A 76 8.61 -7.38 -2.78
CA ILE A 76 7.96 -7.40 -1.47
C ILE A 76 8.47 -6.22 -0.65
N LEU A 77 7.64 -5.18 -0.56
CA LEU A 77 7.88 -4.02 0.28
C LEU A 77 7.12 -4.14 1.59
N HIS A 78 7.77 -3.79 2.70
CA HIS A 78 7.16 -3.64 4.02
C HIS A 78 7.13 -2.15 4.35
N GLU A 79 5.93 -1.58 4.46
CA GLU A 79 5.80 -0.14 4.67
C GLU A 79 4.87 0.15 5.83
N GLN A 80 5.21 1.19 6.59
CA GLN A 80 4.35 1.72 7.64
C GLN A 80 3.41 2.76 7.07
N CYS A 81 2.14 2.65 7.43
CA CYS A 81 1.05 3.53 7.03
C CYS A 81 0.83 4.58 8.11
N GLN A 82 0.98 5.85 7.72
CA GLN A 82 0.97 7.03 8.61
C GLN A 82 -0.29 7.87 8.44
#